data_AF-A0A7C9KLV4-F1
#
_entry.id   AF-A0A7C9KLV4-F1
#
_cell.length_a   1.000
_cell.length_b   1.000
_cell.length_c   1.000
_cell.angle_alpha   90.00
_cell.angle_beta   90.00
_cell.angle_gamma   90.00
#
_symmetry.space_group_name_H-M   'P 1'
#
loop_
_entity.id
_entity.type
_entity.pdbx_description
1 polymer ?
#
loop_
_entity_poly.entity_id
_entity_poly.type
_entity_poly.pdbx_seq_one_letter_code
_entity_poly.pdbx_strand_id
1 'polypeptide(L)'
;MMMYENDWDSGGMLFPAFLWLIVVSIPIAIGVYLVAGRMGRTQWAWAILAVVPFVNVFFYIYAFFAVLLYVLDRLNQAAPRAERQ
;
A
#
# COMPACT_ATOMS: atom_id res chain seq x y z
N MET A 1 -0.53 -48.98 -5.85
CA MET A 1 0.25 -47.98 -6.59
C MET A 1 -0.47 -46.65 -6.40
N MET A 2 -0.08 -45.87 -5.38
CA MET A 2 -0.70 -44.57 -5.13
C MET A 2 -0.19 -43.58 -6.18
N MET A 3 -1.09 -43.08 -7.01
CA MET A 3 -0.83 -42.01 -7.96
C MET A 3 -0.63 -40.75 -7.11
N TYR A 4 0.62 -40.29 -7.00
CA TYR A 4 0.91 -38.92 -6.59
C TYR A 4 0.47 -38.03 -7.75
N GLU A 5 -0.79 -37.61 -7.70
CA GLU A 5 -1.34 -36.54 -8.51
C GLU A 5 -0.61 -35.26 -8.08
N ASN A 6 0.50 -35.00 -8.78
CA ASN A 6 1.25 -33.77 -8.62
C ASN A 6 0.51 -32.68 -9.38
N ASP A 7 -0.45 -32.05 -8.69
CA ASP A 7 -1.16 -30.88 -9.19
C ASP A 7 -0.22 -29.68 -9.10
N TRP A 8 0.69 -29.59 -10.06
CA TRP A 8 1.47 -28.41 -10.38
C TRP A 8 0.59 -27.26 -10.90
N ASP A 9 -0.56 -27.02 -10.26
CA ASP A 9 -1.41 -25.83 -10.39
C ASP A 9 -0.76 -24.59 -9.74
N SER A 10 0.57 -24.56 -9.72
CA SER A 10 1.37 -23.41 -9.29
C SER A 10 1.08 -22.17 -10.16
N GLY A 11 0.65 -22.37 -11.41
CA GLY A 11 0.14 -21.29 -12.27
C GLY A 11 -1.29 -20.85 -11.91
N GLY A 12 -2.12 -21.77 -11.39
CA GLY A 12 -3.50 -21.51 -10.99
C GLY A 12 -3.62 -20.61 -9.75
N MET A 13 -2.65 -20.62 -8.84
CA MET A 13 -2.65 -19.77 -7.64
C MET A 13 -2.27 -18.30 -7.91
N LEU A 14 -1.53 -18.02 -8.98
CA LEU A 14 -1.09 -16.66 -9.31
C LEU A 14 -2.26 -15.75 -9.70
N PHE A 15 -3.25 -16.30 -10.39
CA PHE A 15 -4.40 -15.53 -10.87
C PHE A 15 -5.33 -15.07 -9.72
N PRO A 16 -5.75 -15.92 -8.77
CA PRO A 16 -6.45 -15.51 -7.55
C PRO A 16 -5.65 -14.51 -6.70
N ALA A 17 -4.34 -14.72 -6.54
CA ALA A 17 -3.49 -13.80 -5.79
C ALA A 17 -3.39 -12.42 -6.45
N PHE A 18 -3.33 -12.38 -7.78
CA PHE A 18 -3.34 -11.13 -8.55
C PHE A 18 -4.67 -10.38 -8.43
N LEU A 19 -5.80 -11.09 -8.53
CA LEU A 19 -7.13 -10.52 -8.29
C LEU A 19 -7.26 -9.97 -6.87
N TRP A 20 -6.79 -10.71 -5.86
CA TRP A 20 -6.76 -10.23 -4.48
C TRP A 20 -5.97 -8.92 -4.33
N LEU A 21 -4.78 -8.85 -4.93
CA LEU A 21 -3.97 -7.63 -4.93
C LEU A 21 -4.68 -6.45 -5.57
N ILE A 22 -5.40 -6.66 -6.68
CA ILE A 22 -6.22 -5.62 -7.30
C ILE A 22 -7.31 -5.14 -6.33
N VAL A 23 -8.06 -6.05 -5.70
CA VAL A 23 -9.13 -5.68 -4.76
C VAL A 23 -8.57 -4.87 -3.59
N VAL A 24 -7.46 -5.31 -2.98
CA VAL A 24 -6.80 -4.57 -1.90
C VAL A 24 -6.27 -3.21 -2.36
N SER A 25 -5.89 -3.06 -3.64
CA SER A 25 -5.42 -1.79 -4.21
C SER A 25 -6.53 -0.77 -4.49
N ILE A 26 -7.82 -1.13 -4.42
CA ILE A 26 -8.94 -0.20 -4.67
C ILE A 26 -9.02 0.91 -3.61
N PRO A 27 -9.11 0.63 -2.29
CA PRO A 27 -9.05 1.68 -1.27
C PRO A 27 -7.74 2.49 -1.38
N ILE A 28 -6.71 1.82 -1.89
CA ILE A 28 -5.45 2.35 -2.41
C ILE A 28 -5.59 3.63 -3.22
N ALA A 29 -6.07 3.35 -4.43
CA ALA A 29 -6.31 4.30 -5.49
C ALA A 29 -7.28 5.40 -5.06
N ILE A 30 -8.27 5.09 -4.20
CA ILE A 30 -9.18 6.11 -3.65
C ILE A 30 -8.41 7.12 -2.79
N GLY A 31 -7.56 6.65 -1.87
CA GLY A 31 -6.73 7.53 -1.04
C GLY A 31 -5.81 8.42 -1.89
N VAL A 32 -5.16 7.82 -2.90
CA VAL A 32 -4.29 8.54 -3.83
C VAL A 32 -5.07 9.57 -4.67
N TYR A 33 -6.26 9.22 -5.15
CA TYR A 33 -7.13 10.13 -5.91
C TYR A 33 -7.49 11.39 -5.11
N LEU A 34 -7.81 11.21 -3.81
CA LEU A 34 -8.12 12.32 -2.91
C LEU A 34 -6.90 13.20 -2.61
N VAL A 35 -5.73 12.59 -2.37
CA VAL A 35 -4.47 13.33 -2.12
C VAL A 35 -4.00 14.08 -3.35
N ALA A 36 -4.06 13.45 -4.54
CA ALA A 36 -3.66 14.07 -5.79
C ALA A 36 -4.52 15.31 -6.11
N GLY A 37 -5.81 15.29 -5.76
CA GLY A 37 -6.70 16.44 -5.89
C GLY A 37 -6.27 17.62 -5.02
N ARG A 38 -5.76 17.34 -3.82
CA ARG A 38 -5.23 18.38 -2.92
C ARG A 38 -3.86 18.92 -3.35
N MET A 39 -3.11 18.16 -4.14
CA MET A 39 -1.82 18.58 -4.70
C MET A 39 -1.95 19.35 -6.02
N GLY A 40 -3.17 19.59 -6.53
CA GLY A 40 -3.39 20.25 -7.82
C GLY A 40 -2.91 19.44 -9.03
N ARG A 41 -2.77 18.11 -8.88
CA ARG A 41 -2.33 17.19 -9.95
C ARG A 41 -3.53 16.48 -10.58
N THR A 42 -3.34 15.92 -11.77
CA THR A 42 -4.34 15.14 -12.50
C THR A 42 -4.72 13.85 -11.75
N GLN A 43 -5.81 13.90 -10.98
CA GLN A 43 -6.24 12.85 -10.05
C GLN A 43 -6.33 11.45 -10.67
N TRP A 44 -6.86 11.38 -11.89
CA TRP A 44 -7.07 10.14 -12.62
C TRP A 44 -5.76 9.43 -12.97
N ALA A 45 -4.73 10.18 -13.39
CA ALA A 45 -3.41 9.60 -13.69
C ALA A 45 -2.77 8.98 -12.45
N TRP A 46 -2.92 9.64 -11.29
CA TRP A 46 -2.39 9.16 -10.02
C TRP A 46 -3.17 7.95 -9.48
N ALA A 47 -4.49 7.92 -9.65
CA ALA A 47 -5.30 6.77 -9.29
C ALA A 47 -4.96 5.53 -10.13
N ILE A 48 -4.79 5.68 -11.45
CA ILE A 48 -4.39 4.58 -12.34
C ILE A 48 -3.00 4.06 -11.97
N LEU A 49 -2.04 4.95 -11.69
CA LEU A 49 -0.70 4.57 -11.22
C LEU A 49 -0.74 3.82 -9.88
N ALA A 50 -1.68 4.15 -8.99
CA ALA A 50 -1.86 3.46 -7.72
C ALA A 50 -2.49 2.06 -7.87
N VAL A 51 -3.23 1.79 -8.95
CA VAL A 51 -3.75 0.44 -9.23
C VAL A 51 -2.65 -0.50 -9.70
N VAL A 52 -1.59 0.01 -10.34
CA VAL A 52 -0.45 -0.80 -10.77
C VAL A 52 0.28 -1.32 -9.53
N PRO A 53 0.26 -2.64 -9.24
CA PRO A 53 0.71 -3.18 -7.96
C PRO A 53 2.16 -2.82 -7.62
N PHE A 54 3.04 -2.83 -8.62
CA PHE A 54 4.46 -2.49 -8.45
C PHE A 54 4.70 -1.04 -8.04
N VAL A 55 3.99 -0.10 -8.65
CA VAL A 55 4.07 1.32 -8.29
C VAL A 55 3.42 1.55 -6.93
N ASN A 56 2.34 0.82 -6.66
CA ASN A 56 1.63 0.87 -5.39
C ASN A 56 2.52 0.44 -4.22
N VAL A 57 3.33 -0.63 -4.36
CA VAL A 57 4.24 -1.10 -3.29
C VAL A 57 5.23 0.00 -2.85
N PHE A 58 5.84 0.73 -3.78
CA PHE A 58 6.73 1.84 -3.41
C PHE A 58 5.96 2.99 -2.74
N PHE A 59 4.75 3.28 -3.22
CA PHE A 59 3.88 4.27 -2.59
C PHE A 59 3.48 3.85 -1.16
N TYR A 60 3.17 2.57 -0.93
CA TYR A 60 2.89 2.01 0.39
C TYR A 60 4.06 2.16 1.35
N ILE A 61 5.27 1.83 0.90
CA ILE A 61 6.48 1.98 1.72
C ILE A 61 6.63 3.45 2.10
N TYR A 62 6.57 4.35 1.13
CA TYR A 62 6.67 5.79 1.38
C TYR A 62 5.58 6.31 2.34
N ALA A 63 4.31 5.99 2.08
CA ALA A 63 3.18 6.42 2.88
C ALA A 63 3.25 5.86 4.30
N PHE A 64 3.64 4.59 4.45
CA PHE A 64 3.85 3.95 5.75
C PHE A 64 4.91 4.68 6.57
N PHE A 65 6.09 4.95 5.99
CA PHE A 65 7.15 5.70 6.67
C PHE A 65 6.73 7.15 6.96
N ALA A 66 6.02 7.81 6.05
CA ALA A 66 5.53 9.17 6.27
C ALA A 66 4.53 9.24 7.44
N VAL A 67 3.60 8.29 7.51
CA VAL A 67 2.63 8.18 8.63
C VAL A 67 3.36 7.81 9.92
N LEU A 68 4.28 6.86 9.88
CA LEU A 68 5.07 6.44 11.03
C LEU A 68 5.85 7.63 11.62
N LEU A 69 6.58 8.37 10.78
CA LEU A 69 7.31 9.57 11.19
C LEU A 69 6.37 10.64 11.73
N TYR A 70 5.22 10.86 11.09
CA TYR A 70 4.23 11.81 11.59
C TYR A 70 3.69 11.42 12.97
N VAL A 71 3.40 10.14 13.20
CA VAL A 71 2.95 9.62 14.50
C VAL A 71 4.06 9.78 15.54
N LEU A 72 5.30 9.40 15.22
CA LEU A 72 6.47 9.60 16.08
C LEU A 72 6.66 11.07 16.46
N ASP A 73 6.52 11.98 15.50
CA ASP A 73 6.67 13.42 15.74
C ASP A 73 5.54 13.96 16.64
N ARG A 74 4.30 13.50 16.44
CA ARG A 74 3.18 13.82 17.34
C ARG A 74 3.36 13.26 18.73
N LEU A 75 3.90 12.05 18.87
CA LEU A 75 4.22 11.46 20.17
C LEU A 75 5.37 12.21 20.85
N ASN A 76 6.39 12.63 20.11
CA ASN A 76 7.51 13.42 20.64
C ASN A 76 7.05 14.81 21.11
N GLN A 77 6.09 15.41 20.40
CA GLN A 77 5.47 16.68 20.80
C GLN A 77 4.53 16.52 22.01
N ALA A 78 3.84 15.38 22.12
CA ALA A 78 2.92 15.07 23.22
C ALA A 78 3.64 14.51 24.46
N ALA A 79 4.87 14.01 24.31
CA ALA A 79 5.69 13.59 25.42
C ALA A 79 6.06 14.83 26.25
N PRO A 80 5.71 14.89 27.55
CA PRO A 80 6.29 15.91 28.41
C PRO A 80 7.80 15.74 28.32
N ARG A 81 8.54 16.83 28.09
CA ARG A 81 10.01 16.86 27.98
C ARG A 81 10.62 16.16 29.20
N ALA A 82 10.80 14.84 29.14
CA ALA A 82 11.19 14.06 30.30
C ALA A 82 12.68 14.24 30.61
N GLU A 83 13.47 14.78 29.66
CA GLU A 83 14.91 14.93 29.83
C GLU A 83 15.37 16.25 29.20
N ARG A 84 15.23 17.35 29.96
CA ARG A 84 16.26 18.39 30.02
C ARG A 84 16.85 18.33 31.42
N GLN A 85 17.65 17.31 31.67
CA GLN A 85 18.66 17.29 32.74
C GLN A 85 20.02 17.18 32.08
#